data_AF-A0A8S9XFW4-F1
#
_entry.id   AF-A0A8S9XFW4-F1
#
_cell.length_a   1.000
_cell.length_b   1.000
_cell.length_c   1.000
_cell.angle_alpha   90.00
_cell.angle_beta   90.00
_cell.angle_gamma   90.00
#
_symmetry.space_group_name_H-M   'P 1'
#
loop_
_entity.id
_entity.type
_entity.pdbx_description
1 polymer ?
#
loop_
_entity_poly.entity_id
_entity_poly.type
_entity_poly.pdbx_seq_one_letter_code
_entity_poly.pdbx_strand_id
1 'polypeptide(L)'
;MGADIEIEVNDEEGWVFFGDYLAAPDADRFLDGAVAALSYPKFKKKWFPLIEQQAQDNLKIHFKSRIYNYLAKELRDSENAENFPMEVENAHPLEEFYDFGTEEVNMPPDGLDYKAQSIMEAYFNDQRTGLETLDIYPSVNHIFKQTNTPLPSSAHVERLFSYATMTNTPKSNRLSDEKFEKRVILRANASS
;
A
#
# COMPACT_ATOMS: atom_id res chain seq x y z
N MET A 1 38.14 17.74 -42.35
CA MET A 1 37.83 17.25 -40.99
C MET A 1 36.35 17.52 -40.77
N GLY A 2 35.56 16.46 -40.70
CA GLY A 2 34.10 16.51 -40.65
C GLY A 2 33.61 15.11 -41.03
N ALA A 3 33.69 14.19 -40.08
CA ALA A 3 33.16 12.84 -40.25
C ALA A 3 31.64 12.92 -40.13
N ASP A 4 30.94 12.56 -41.19
CA ASP A 4 29.51 12.27 -41.16
C ASP A 4 29.31 11.02 -40.31
N ILE A 5 28.61 11.19 -39.19
CA ILE A 5 28.12 10.08 -38.37
C ILE A 5 26.67 9.89 -38.78
N GLU A 6 26.44 8.96 -39.71
CA GLU A 6 25.11 8.37 -39.91
C GLU A 6 24.78 7.56 -38.65
N ILE A 7 23.83 8.05 -37.87
CA ILE A 7 23.23 7.29 -36.78
C ILE A 7 22.04 6.56 -37.40
N GLU A 8 22.26 5.29 -37.71
CA GLU A 8 21.19 4.32 -38.02
C GLU A 8 20.40 4.10 -36.72
N VAL A 9 19.27 4.78 -36.57
CA VAL A 9 18.33 4.57 -35.47
C VAL A 9 17.51 3.35 -35.83
N ASN A 10 17.76 2.25 -35.12
CA ASN A 10 17.07 0.99 -35.27
C ASN A 10 15.61 1.15 -34.76
N ASP A 11 14.65 1.19 -35.68
CA ASP A 11 13.20 1.35 -35.45
C ASP A 11 12.56 0.07 -34.89
N GLU A 12 12.95 -0.38 -33.69
CA GLU A 12 12.33 -1.57 -33.05
C GLU A 12 11.85 -1.41 -31.60
N GLU A 13 11.75 -0.19 -31.05
CA GLU A 13 11.03 0.00 -29.78
C GLU A 13 9.77 0.85 -29.99
N GLY A 14 8.67 0.16 -30.30
CA GLY A 14 7.34 0.74 -30.27
C GLY A 14 7.05 1.30 -28.89
N TRP A 15 6.72 2.58 -28.82
CA TRP A 15 6.24 3.22 -27.60
C TRP A 15 4.96 2.52 -27.14
N VAL A 16 5.08 1.62 -26.17
CA VAL A 16 3.92 1.01 -25.51
C VAL A 16 3.31 2.07 -24.61
N PHE A 17 2.07 2.48 -24.88
CA PHE A 17 1.40 3.46 -24.05
C PHE A 17 1.10 2.84 -22.68
N PHE A 18 1.16 3.65 -21.61
CA PHE A 18 0.86 3.16 -20.25
C PHE A 18 -0.51 2.46 -20.16
N GLY A 19 -1.48 2.87 -20.99
CA GLY A 19 -2.79 2.23 -21.11
C GLY A 19 -2.74 0.77 -21.58
N ASP A 20 -1.82 0.42 -22.46
CA ASP A 20 -1.69 -0.94 -23.02
C ASP A 20 -1.24 -1.94 -21.94
N TYR A 21 -0.48 -1.49 -20.95
CA TYR A 21 -0.06 -2.31 -19.81
C TYR A 21 -1.21 -2.66 -18.85
N LEU A 22 -2.26 -1.83 -18.80
CA LEU A 22 -3.46 -2.12 -18.00
C LEU A 22 -4.37 -3.16 -18.67
N ALA A 23 -4.18 -3.43 -19.97
CA ALA A 23 -4.93 -4.40 -20.76
C ALA A 23 -4.17 -5.73 -20.98
N ALA A 24 -2.91 -5.82 -20.54
CA ALA A 24 -2.05 -6.99 -20.72
C ALA A 24 -2.46 -8.17 -19.81
N PRO A 25 -2.12 -9.43 -20.15
CA PRO A 25 -2.47 -10.61 -19.34
C PRO A 25 -1.89 -10.58 -17.91
N ASP A 26 -0.80 -9.83 -17.68
CA ASP A 26 -0.19 -9.58 -16.37
C ASP A 26 -0.80 -8.35 -15.64
N ALA A 27 -2.01 -7.92 -16.03
CA ALA A 27 -2.69 -6.72 -15.52
C ALA A 27 -2.69 -6.60 -13.99
N ASP A 28 -2.74 -7.72 -13.25
CA ASP A 28 -2.80 -7.73 -11.78
C ASP A 28 -1.57 -7.05 -11.12
N ARG A 29 -0.36 -7.25 -11.69
CA ARG A 29 0.86 -6.59 -11.19
C ARG A 29 0.88 -5.10 -11.53
N PHE A 30 0.33 -4.73 -12.67
CA PHE A 30 0.19 -3.33 -13.08
C PHE A 30 -0.89 -2.60 -12.27
N LEU A 31 -1.95 -3.31 -11.89
CA LEU A 31 -3.01 -2.84 -10.99
C LEU A 31 -2.44 -2.49 -9.61
N ASP A 32 -1.59 -3.34 -9.04
CA ASP A 32 -0.94 -3.04 -7.75
C ASP A 32 -0.01 -1.81 -7.84
N GLY A 33 0.76 -1.68 -8.93
CA GLY A 33 1.58 -0.47 -9.17
C GLY A 33 0.74 0.80 -9.35
N ALA A 34 -0.38 0.71 -10.05
CA ALA A 34 -1.32 1.81 -10.22
C ALA A 34 -2.01 2.20 -8.89
N VAL A 35 -2.36 1.21 -8.05
CA VAL A 35 -2.90 1.44 -6.71
C VAL A 35 -1.84 2.06 -5.79
N ALA A 36 -0.57 1.65 -5.91
CA ALA A 36 0.55 2.27 -5.20
C ALA A 36 0.67 3.76 -5.54
N ALA A 37 0.58 4.08 -6.83
CA ALA A 37 0.58 5.45 -7.34
C ALA A 37 -0.62 6.27 -6.86
N LEU A 38 -1.82 5.68 -6.83
CA LEU A 38 -3.05 6.32 -6.32
C LEU A 38 -2.97 6.63 -4.82
N SER A 39 -2.45 5.69 -4.03
CA SER A 39 -2.34 5.81 -2.58
C SER A 39 -1.23 6.77 -2.14
N TYR A 40 -0.39 7.26 -3.06
CA TYR A 40 0.66 8.24 -2.74
C TYR A 40 0.15 9.69 -2.83
N PRO A 41 0.17 10.48 -1.72
CA PRO A 41 -0.43 11.81 -1.69
C PRO A 41 0.13 12.83 -2.68
N LYS A 42 1.41 12.70 -3.07
CA LYS A 42 2.02 13.59 -4.07
C LYS A 42 1.57 13.30 -5.50
N PHE A 43 1.22 12.05 -5.80
CA PHE A 43 1.00 11.56 -7.15
C PHE A 43 -0.50 11.41 -7.48
N LYS A 44 -1.30 10.83 -6.57
CA LYS A 44 -2.78 10.73 -6.62
C LYS A 44 -3.34 10.57 -8.04
N LYS A 45 -3.99 11.62 -8.57
CA LYS A 45 -4.63 11.68 -9.90
C LYS A 45 -3.82 12.45 -10.94
N LYS A 46 -2.61 12.92 -10.62
CA LYS A 46 -1.85 13.82 -11.51
C LYS A 46 -1.53 13.21 -12.88
N TRP A 47 -1.50 11.89 -12.96
CA TRP A 47 -1.20 11.09 -14.14
C TRP A 47 -2.46 10.63 -14.89
N PHE A 48 -3.67 10.88 -14.37
CA PHE A 48 -4.94 10.49 -15.04
C PHE A 48 -5.09 11.07 -16.44
N PRO A 49 -4.66 12.32 -16.74
CA PRO A 49 -4.73 12.86 -18.11
C PRO A 49 -3.94 12.06 -19.15
N LEU A 50 -3.03 11.18 -18.73
CA LEU A 50 -2.20 10.35 -19.61
C LEU A 50 -2.87 9.02 -19.97
N ILE A 51 -4.10 8.77 -19.50
CA ILE A 51 -4.78 7.48 -19.58
C ILE A 51 -6.20 7.64 -20.07
N GLU A 52 -6.68 6.63 -20.80
CA GLU A 52 -8.06 6.53 -21.26
C GLU A 52 -9.09 6.60 -20.12
N GLN A 53 -10.23 7.22 -20.39
CA GLN A 53 -11.29 7.41 -19.40
C GLN A 53 -11.80 6.08 -18.82
N GLN A 54 -11.93 5.04 -19.65
CA GLN A 54 -12.34 3.71 -19.20
C GLN A 54 -11.37 3.11 -18.19
N ALA A 55 -10.06 3.24 -18.42
CA ALA A 55 -9.04 2.76 -17.50
C ALA A 55 -9.01 3.58 -16.20
N GLN A 56 -9.25 4.89 -16.26
CA GLN A 56 -9.40 5.71 -15.06
C GLN A 56 -10.57 5.26 -14.19
N ASP A 57 -11.72 4.93 -14.79
CA ASP A 57 -12.90 4.49 -14.05
C ASP A 57 -12.70 3.10 -13.44
N ASN A 58 -12.08 2.17 -14.19
CA ASN A 58 -11.68 0.86 -13.68
C ASN A 58 -10.73 0.99 -12.47
N LEU A 59 -9.76 1.91 -12.53
CA LEU A 59 -8.83 2.17 -11.43
C LEU A 59 -9.52 2.75 -10.19
N LYS A 60 -10.49 3.66 -10.36
CA LYS A 60 -11.31 4.17 -9.25
C LYS A 60 -12.12 3.04 -8.60
N ILE A 61 -12.75 2.18 -9.41
CA ILE A 61 -13.52 1.04 -8.91
C ILE A 61 -12.62 0.10 -8.11
N HIS A 62 -11.43 -0.21 -8.64
CA HIS A 62 -10.47 -1.07 -7.96
C HIS A 62 -9.91 -0.44 -6.68
N PHE A 63 -9.65 0.87 -6.68
CA PHE A 63 -9.22 1.57 -5.47
C PHE A 63 -10.32 1.61 -4.41
N LYS A 64 -11.58 1.87 -4.81
CA LYS A 64 -12.75 1.80 -3.93
C LYS A 64 -12.89 0.40 -3.31
N SER A 65 -12.76 -0.66 -4.10
CA SER A 65 -12.89 -2.03 -3.60
C SER A 65 -11.82 -2.38 -2.57
N ARG A 66 -10.59 -1.87 -2.71
CA ARG A 66 -9.53 -2.01 -1.69
C ARG A 66 -9.89 -1.30 -0.38
N ILE A 67 -10.47 -0.10 -0.45
CA ILE A 67 -10.95 0.62 0.74
C ILE A 67 -12.11 -0.15 1.39
N TYR A 68 -13.07 -0.62 0.60
CA TYR A 68 -14.19 -1.44 1.07
C TYR A 68 -13.69 -2.68 1.82
N ASN A 69 -12.77 -3.42 1.23
CA ASN A 69 -12.21 -4.63 1.83
C ASN A 69 -11.50 -4.36 3.15
N TYR A 70 -10.80 -3.22 3.26
CA TYR A 70 -10.21 -2.79 4.53
C TYR A 70 -11.28 -2.54 5.59
N LEU A 71 -12.31 -1.76 5.27
CA LEU A 71 -13.38 -1.44 6.21
C LEU A 71 -14.18 -2.69 6.63
N ALA A 72 -14.45 -3.59 5.68
CA ALA A 72 -15.13 -4.86 5.95
C ALA A 72 -14.31 -5.75 6.89
N LYS A 73 -12.98 -5.74 6.74
CA LYS A 73 -12.08 -6.45 7.65
C LYS A 73 -12.07 -5.83 9.04
N GLU A 74 -11.98 -4.50 9.12
CA GLU A 74 -11.97 -3.76 10.38
C GLU A 74 -13.23 -4.02 11.23
N LEU A 75 -14.41 -4.07 10.60
CA LEU A 75 -15.67 -4.44 11.26
C LEU A 75 -15.63 -5.86 11.84
N ARG A 76 -15.16 -6.83 11.05
CA ARG A 76 -15.02 -8.23 11.51
C ARG A 76 -14.03 -8.37 12.66
N ASP A 77 -12.92 -7.65 12.62
CA ASP A 77 -11.90 -7.70 13.67
C ASP A 77 -12.40 -7.05 14.97
N SER A 78 -13.28 -6.03 14.89
CA SER A 78 -13.93 -5.38 16.03
C SER A 78 -14.96 -6.29 16.72
N GLU A 79 -15.82 -6.96 15.95
CA GLU A 79 -16.82 -7.90 16.49
C GLU A 79 -16.19 -9.08 17.24
N ASN A 80 -14.99 -9.52 16.80
CA ASN A 80 -14.26 -10.58 17.47
C ASN A 80 -13.59 -10.12 18.78
N ALA A 81 -13.38 -8.81 18.97
CA ALA A 81 -12.73 -8.24 20.15
C ALA A 81 -13.70 -7.97 21.32
N GLU A 82 -15.01 -7.86 21.08
CA GLU A 82 -16.02 -7.58 22.11
C GLU A 82 -16.47 -8.81 22.93
N ASN A 83 -15.84 -9.98 22.77
CA ASN A 83 -16.08 -11.13 23.65
C ASN A 83 -15.39 -11.01 25.04
N PHE A 84 -15.21 -9.80 25.55
CA PHE A 84 -14.81 -9.54 26.94
C PHE A 84 -15.97 -8.81 27.65
N PRO A 85 -16.56 -9.37 28.72
CA PRO A 85 -17.62 -8.70 29.43
C PRO A 85 -17.05 -7.48 30.16
N MET A 86 -17.41 -6.27 29.73
CA MET A 86 -17.09 -5.03 30.44
C MET A 86 -18.36 -4.47 31.06
N GLU A 87 -18.35 -4.33 32.38
CA GLU A 87 -19.43 -3.78 33.18
C GLU A 87 -19.68 -2.31 32.80
N VAL A 88 -20.93 -2.00 32.44
CA VAL A 88 -21.37 -0.67 32.02
C VAL A 88 -21.64 0.19 33.25
N GLU A 89 -20.74 1.12 33.57
CA GLU A 89 -20.98 2.16 34.56
C GLU A 89 -21.17 3.53 33.88
N ASN A 90 -22.45 3.92 33.78
CA ASN A 90 -23.00 5.28 33.68
C ASN A 90 -22.51 6.21 32.55
N ALA A 91 -23.14 6.12 31.38
CA ALA A 91 -23.07 7.15 30.34
C ALA A 91 -24.05 8.33 30.62
N HIS A 92 -23.58 9.54 30.30
CA HIS A 92 -24.19 10.82 30.63
C HIS A 92 -25.36 11.15 29.67
N PRO A 93 -26.51 11.73 30.11
CA PRO A 93 -27.75 11.84 29.30
C PRO A 93 -27.70 12.66 28.01
N LEU A 94 -26.55 13.25 27.67
CA LEU A 94 -26.40 14.10 26.48
C LEU A 94 -25.90 13.32 25.25
N GLU A 95 -25.30 12.15 25.44
CA GLU A 95 -24.90 11.27 24.31
C GLU A 95 -26.11 10.54 23.70
N GLU A 96 -27.15 10.28 24.50
CA GLU A 96 -28.42 9.67 24.04
C GLU A 96 -29.22 10.61 23.10
N PHE A 97 -28.99 11.92 23.16
CA PHE A 97 -29.66 12.89 22.27
C PHE A 97 -29.11 12.86 20.83
N TYR A 98 -27.87 12.37 20.65
CA TYR A 98 -27.24 12.18 19.35
C TYR A 98 -27.09 10.71 18.97
N ASP A 99 -27.68 9.80 19.75
CA ASP A 99 -27.75 8.38 19.42
C ASP A 99 -28.99 8.14 18.55
N PHE A 100 -28.79 8.02 17.24
CA PHE A 100 -29.85 7.67 16.29
C PHE A 100 -30.15 6.16 16.29
N GLY A 101 -30.09 5.52 17.46
CA GLY A 101 -30.34 4.11 17.64
C GLY A 101 -29.36 3.26 16.85
N THR A 102 -28.26 2.86 17.48
CA THR A 102 -27.57 1.63 17.06
C THR A 102 -28.43 0.42 17.46
N GLU A 103 -29.57 0.23 16.78
CA GLU A 103 -30.01 -1.15 16.55
C GLU A 103 -28.85 -1.83 15.84
N GLU A 104 -28.39 -2.98 16.34
CA GLU A 104 -27.34 -3.82 15.76
C GLU A 104 -27.40 -3.85 14.21
N VAL A 105 -26.77 -2.86 13.56
CA VAL A 105 -26.91 -2.70 12.12
C VAL A 105 -25.93 -3.68 11.51
N ASN A 106 -26.45 -4.83 11.11
CA ASN A 106 -26.00 -5.48 9.89
C ASN A 106 -26.04 -4.40 8.80
N MET A 107 -24.96 -3.63 8.67
CA MET A 107 -24.87 -2.53 7.73
C MET A 107 -25.15 -3.13 6.36
N PRO A 108 -26.20 -2.70 5.65
CA PRO A 108 -26.45 -3.20 4.31
C PRO A 108 -25.16 -3.03 3.49
N PRO A 109 -24.84 -3.95 2.55
CA PRO A 109 -23.65 -3.84 1.70
C PRO A 109 -23.48 -2.44 1.08
N ASP A 110 -24.59 -1.75 0.82
CA ASP A 110 -24.66 -0.38 0.30
C ASP A 110 -24.07 0.70 1.23
N GLY A 111 -24.20 0.55 2.56
CA GLY A 111 -23.69 1.54 3.52
C GLY A 111 -22.17 1.60 3.57
N LEU A 112 -21.54 0.42 3.48
CA LEU A 112 -20.08 0.30 3.46
C LEU A 112 -19.49 0.73 2.11
N ASP A 113 -20.19 0.44 1.01
CA ASP A 113 -19.81 0.92 -0.33
C ASP A 113 -19.87 2.44 -0.41
N TYR A 114 -20.93 3.06 0.12
CA TYR A 114 -21.04 4.53 0.22
C TYR A 114 -19.91 5.14 1.05
N LYS A 115 -19.58 4.53 2.21
CA LYS A 115 -18.46 4.97 3.05
C LYS A 115 -17.13 4.86 2.32
N ALA A 116 -16.88 3.77 1.62
CA ALA A 116 -15.68 3.58 0.82
C ALA A 116 -15.56 4.63 -0.31
N GLN A 117 -16.67 4.92 -0.99
CA GLN A 117 -16.73 5.96 -2.01
C GLN A 117 -16.44 7.35 -1.42
N SER A 118 -17.08 7.70 -0.31
CA SER A 118 -16.88 9.00 0.36
C SER A 118 -15.43 9.21 0.80
N ILE A 119 -14.79 8.17 1.38
CA ILE A 119 -13.38 8.22 1.75
C ILE A 119 -12.48 8.42 0.52
N MET A 120 -12.73 7.69 -0.55
CA MET A 120 -11.98 7.82 -1.80
C MET A 120 -12.07 9.24 -2.35
N GLU A 121 -13.29 9.79 -2.43
CA GLU A 121 -13.53 11.15 -2.93
C GLU A 121 -12.88 12.20 -2.04
N ALA A 122 -13.01 12.08 -0.71
CA ALA A 122 -12.38 12.97 0.25
C ALA A 122 -10.85 12.96 0.10
N TYR A 123 -10.22 11.79 0.02
CA TYR A 123 -8.78 11.66 -0.18
C TYR A 123 -8.31 12.26 -1.51
N PHE A 124 -9.09 12.09 -2.56
CA PHE A 124 -8.78 12.63 -3.88
C PHE A 124 -8.94 14.14 -3.98
N ASN A 125 -9.87 14.72 -3.21
CA ASN A 125 -10.08 16.17 -3.16
C ASN A 125 -9.12 16.88 -2.19
N ASP A 126 -8.47 16.14 -1.30
CA ASP A 126 -7.44 16.68 -0.41
C ASP A 126 -6.22 17.16 -1.20
N GLN A 127 -5.89 18.45 -1.05
CA GLN A 127 -4.78 19.10 -1.75
C GLN A 127 -3.43 18.87 -1.07
N ARG A 128 -3.41 18.34 0.16
CA ARG A 128 -2.16 18.07 0.88
C ARG A 128 -1.39 16.96 0.19
N THR A 129 -0.08 17.15 0.12
CA THR A 129 0.85 16.28 -0.60
C THR A 129 1.85 15.57 0.31
N GLY A 130 1.89 15.93 1.59
CA GLY A 130 2.74 15.26 2.56
C GLY A 130 2.13 13.94 3.04
N LEU A 131 3.00 13.07 3.56
CA LEU A 131 2.64 11.72 4.01
C LEU A 131 1.79 11.75 5.28
N GLU A 132 1.85 12.83 6.06
CA GLU A 132 1.00 13.09 7.22
C GLU A 132 -0.50 13.06 6.88
N THR A 133 -0.85 13.30 5.61
CA THR A 133 -2.23 13.18 5.13
C THR A 133 -2.77 11.75 5.26
N LEU A 134 -1.91 10.74 5.19
CA LEU A 134 -2.31 9.35 5.30
C LEU A 134 -2.78 8.99 6.72
N ASP A 135 -2.36 9.74 7.75
CA ASP A 135 -2.83 9.49 9.12
C ASP A 135 -4.32 9.84 9.29
N ILE A 136 -4.85 10.69 8.40
CA ILE A 136 -6.27 11.09 8.37
C ILE A 136 -7.13 10.06 7.64
N TYR A 137 -6.51 9.23 6.79
CA TYR A 137 -7.18 8.21 5.98
C TYR A 137 -6.58 6.82 6.28
N PRO A 138 -6.94 6.17 7.41
CA PRO A 138 -6.35 4.90 7.84
C PRO A 138 -6.43 3.79 6.78
N SER A 139 -7.56 3.72 6.06
CA SER A 139 -7.76 2.76 4.96
C SER A 139 -6.79 2.99 3.80
N VAL A 140 -6.56 4.24 3.42
CA VAL A 140 -5.61 4.61 2.36
C VAL A 140 -4.17 4.39 2.82
N ASN A 141 -3.86 4.67 4.09
CA ASN A 141 -2.54 4.39 4.69
C ASN A 141 -2.22 2.89 4.69
N HIS A 142 -3.21 2.06 5.00
CA HIS A 142 -3.06 0.61 4.95
C HIS A 142 -2.73 0.14 3.53
N ILE A 143 -3.49 0.60 2.54
CA ILE A 143 -3.24 0.30 1.11
C ILE A 143 -1.86 0.82 0.69
N PHE A 144 -1.49 2.04 1.10
CA PHE A 144 -0.20 2.64 0.82
C PHE A 144 0.94 1.74 1.31
N LYS A 145 0.90 1.30 2.58
CA LYS A 145 1.90 0.40 3.14
C LYS A 145 1.94 -0.92 2.36
N GLN A 146 0.80 -1.57 2.15
CA GLN A 146 0.75 -2.86 1.45
C GLN A 146 1.37 -2.82 0.04
N THR A 147 1.13 -1.74 -0.70
CA THR A 147 1.52 -1.66 -2.11
C THR A 147 2.87 -0.97 -2.33
N ASN A 148 3.25 -0.01 -1.47
CA ASN A 148 4.50 0.74 -1.60
C ASN A 148 5.64 0.20 -0.73
N THR A 149 5.38 -0.76 0.17
CA THR A 149 6.45 -1.48 0.88
C THR A 149 6.52 -2.94 0.40
N PRO A 150 6.95 -3.21 -0.85
CA PRO A 150 7.21 -4.58 -1.25
C PRO A 150 8.28 -5.16 -0.31
N LEU A 151 8.09 -6.41 0.10
CA LEU A 151 9.12 -7.17 0.81
C LEU A 151 10.46 -6.99 0.08
N PRO A 152 11.55 -6.69 0.80
CA PRO A 152 12.84 -6.48 0.16
C PRO A 152 13.16 -7.73 -0.66
N SER A 153 13.49 -7.53 -1.94
CA SER A 153 13.79 -8.61 -2.88
C SER A 153 14.85 -9.57 -2.31
N SER A 154 14.96 -10.77 -2.91
CA SER A 154 16.01 -11.75 -2.58
C SER A 154 17.41 -11.13 -2.58
N ALA A 155 17.65 -10.06 -3.34
CA ALA A 155 18.92 -9.31 -3.32
C ALA A 155 19.30 -8.73 -1.94
N HIS A 156 18.34 -8.31 -1.11
CA HIS A 156 18.62 -7.86 0.26
C HIS A 156 18.99 -9.03 1.17
N VAL A 157 18.31 -10.15 0.97
CA VAL A 157 18.60 -11.42 1.64
C VAL A 157 19.97 -11.95 1.19
N GLU A 158 20.32 -11.85 -0.09
CA GLU A 158 21.64 -12.21 -0.63
C GLU A 158 22.75 -11.29 -0.10
N ARG A 159 22.49 -9.99 0.07
CA ARG A 159 23.41 -9.07 0.77
C ARG A 159 23.60 -9.50 2.23
N LEU A 160 22.52 -9.85 2.93
CA LEU A 160 22.59 -10.36 4.30
C LEU A 160 23.41 -11.66 4.37
N PHE A 161 23.22 -12.58 3.43
CA PHE A 161 24.00 -13.82 3.32
C PHE A 161 25.47 -13.56 2.92
N SER A 162 25.74 -12.53 2.14
CA SER A 162 27.10 -12.08 1.83
C SER A 162 27.80 -11.59 3.09
N TYR A 163 27.13 -10.78 3.92
CA TYR A 163 27.64 -10.36 5.23
C TYR A 163 27.82 -11.53 6.19
N ALA A 164 26.89 -12.49 6.19
CA ALA A 164 27.01 -13.71 6.96
C ALA A 164 28.28 -14.49 6.56
N THR A 165 28.52 -14.65 5.26
CA THR A 165 29.70 -15.35 4.71
C THR A 165 30.99 -14.60 5.04
N MET A 166 31.01 -13.27 4.96
CA MET A 166 32.17 -12.45 5.38
C MET A 166 32.46 -12.53 6.88
N THR A 167 31.42 -12.70 7.69
CA THR A 167 31.54 -12.79 9.15
C THR A 167 31.89 -14.22 9.60
N ASN A 168 31.55 -15.22 8.78
CA ASN A 168 31.87 -16.64 8.95
C ASN A 168 33.30 -16.96 8.46
N THR A 169 34.30 -16.26 9.01
CA THR A 169 35.71 -16.61 8.79
C THR A 169 36.13 -17.69 9.79
N PRO A 170 37.06 -18.60 9.45
CA PRO A 170 37.48 -19.69 10.34
C PRO A 170 38.08 -19.22 11.69
N LYS A 171 38.45 -17.93 11.81
CA LYS A 171 38.87 -17.28 13.06
C LYS A 171 37.69 -16.86 13.98
N SER A 172 36.45 -16.92 13.50
CA SER A 172 35.21 -16.56 14.21
C SER A 172 34.42 -17.76 14.75
N ASN A 173 34.97 -18.99 14.65
CA ASN A 173 34.35 -20.28 15.00
C ASN A 173 34.06 -20.52 16.50
N ARG A 174 33.91 -19.47 17.33
CA ARG A 174 33.60 -19.58 18.77
C ARG A 174 32.24 -19.00 19.16
N LEU A 175 31.38 -18.68 18.19
CA LEU A 175 30.03 -18.17 18.44
C LEU A 175 29.03 -19.29 18.24
N SER A 176 28.05 -19.36 19.13
CA SER A 176 26.83 -20.12 18.87
C SER A 176 26.04 -19.45 17.73
N ASP A 177 25.23 -20.24 17.02
CA ASP A 177 24.41 -19.77 15.89
C ASP A 177 23.60 -18.51 16.26
N GLU A 178 22.98 -18.49 17.44
CA GLU A 178 22.23 -17.33 17.94
C GLU A 178 23.07 -16.03 18.02
N LYS A 179 24.34 -16.15 18.43
CA LYS A 179 25.25 -14.99 18.53
C LYS A 179 25.80 -14.60 17.15
N PHE A 180 25.92 -15.55 16.24
CA PHE A 180 26.28 -15.30 14.85
C PHE A 180 25.18 -14.53 14.13
N GLU A 181 23.92 -14.99 14.21
CA GLU A 181 22.76 -14.32 13.62
C GLU A 181 22.61 -12.89 14.14
N LYS A 182 22.68 -12.68 15.46
CA LYS A 182 22.68 -11.34 16.08
C LYS A 182 23.79 -10.45 15.53
N ARG A 183 25.00 -10.98 15.35
CA ARG A 183 26.13 -10.22 14.79
C ARG A 183 25.90 -9.84 13.33
N VAL A 184 25.34 -10.74 12.53
CA VAL A 184 25.04 -10.48 11.11
C VAL A 184 23.98 -9.38 10.99
N ILE A 185 22.91 -9.45 11.77
CA ILE A 185 21.84 -8.44 11.79
C ILE A 185 22.38 -7.08 12.24
N LEU A 186 23.15 -7.03 13.34
CA LEU A 186 23.76 -5.79 13.84
C LEU A 186 24.70 -5.17 12.81
N ARG A 187 25.46 -6.00 12.08
CA ARG A 187 26.38 -5.51 11.06
C ARG A 187 25.64 -4.98 9.84
N ALA A 188 24.61 -5.67 9.36
CA ALA A 188 23.80 -5.21 8.25
C ALA A 188 23.16 -3.84 8.53
N ASN A 189 22.60 -3.67 9.73
CA ASN A 189 21.96 -2.42 10.16
C ASN A 189 22.96 -1.27 10.41
N ALA A 190 24.21 -1.56 10.77
CA ALA A 190 25.24 -0.54 10.98
C ALA A 190 25.91 -0.05 9.69
N SER A 191 25.66 -0.73 8.56
CA SER A 191 26.23 -0.40 7.24
C SER A 191 25.23 0.22 6.26
N SER A 192 24.02 0.56 6.72
CA SER A 192 23.03 1.36 5.98
C SER A 192 23.09 2.83 6.38
#